data_AF-A0A518HBE1-F1
#
_entry.id   AF-A0A518HBE1-F1
#
_cell.length_a   1.000
_cell.length_b   1.000
_cell.length_c   1.000
_cell.angle_alpha   90.00
_cell.angle_beta   90.00
_cell.angle_gamma   90.00
#
_symmetry.space_group_name_H-M   'P 1'
#
loop_
_entity.id
_entity.type
_entity.pdbx_description
1 polymer ?
#
loop_
_entity_poly.entity_id
_entity_poly.type
_entity_poly.pdbx_seq_one_letter_code
_entity_poly.pdbx_strand_id
1 'polypeptide(L)'
;MKNVSRVIALACLLPWPISTAQSPVEGDHAGHAADPAELVKRIRESEAWIDRVSSFHLEAISTFRLTPEGVEQRRREFEEQNPGVEPDPERFPDLRPVTTTSVELAFEGDRLRYLAAPEDQYEELRLWDGRRFVGRTRSLQPGVDRTDYLLASKPEDRFQPVFWLYLYAFRAGPRAERWYPDGSYQSQLGYYGDPKDFVDAGSVEFRGIPCRRLTYFPSWTQLFVGVEDGCLRGTRTGAQSLPDMEQRVLRAVNELGHSFESLEDAAAWRESLGPEQRQQLERDLGRTMHSWVEPNFEQALWDYQEVAPGCWLPMTQESVTFDVDEEGRTFEALRNRVEVVAVSVNADLPDDLFTAELEEGARVRDETHDPPLTYEVKADRTPEEWAGIIAEADRRADRDRSRERALDALVGEPAPEFPDGATWLNSDPLTWDDLKGRFVVLDFWAEWCGPCRSDLAMLRGAGEKVEGSRLAYVGIHTAGSDLDAVRAVAEQFGLDYPICVDVPPEDGPASWGSLFSAFAVDRIPHAALVGPDGRVVASGDLTEMVLRASELRKEE
;
A
#
# COMPACT_ATOMS: atom_id res chain seq x y z
N MET A 1 14.30 -14.64 2.60
CA MET A 1 12.95 -14.32 2.07
C MET A 1 12.06 -15.53 1.72
N LYS A 2 12.55 -16.73 1.31
CA LYS A 2 11.69 -17.85 0.83
C LYS A 2 10.77 -18.52 1.89
N ASN A 3 11.01 -18.38 3.20
CA ASN A 3 10.11 -18.88 4.25
C ASN A 3 9.16 -17.80 4.81
N VAL A 4 9.38 -16.53 4.47
CA VAL A 4 8.67 -15.38 5.05
C VAL A 4 7.20 -15.36 4.61
N SER A 5 6.93 -15.64 3.34
CA SER A 5 5.55 -15.68 2.82
C SER A 5 4.75 -16.90 3.29
N ARG A 6 5.38 -18.01 3.70
CA ARG A 6 4.67 -19.19 4.21
C ARG A 6 4.29 -19.06 5.68
N VAL A 7 5.16 -18.46 6.50
CA VAL A 7 4.91 -18.22 7.93
C VAL A 7 4.00 -17.03 8.15
N ILE A 8 4.17 -15.95 7.38
CA ILE A 8 3.22 -14.83 7.37
C ILE A 8 1.90 -15.26 6.74
N ALA A 9 1.89 -16.09 5.69
CA ALA A 9 0.62 -16.65 5.22
C ALA A 9 -0.03 -17.52 6.30
N LEU A 10 0.68 -18.41 7.01
CA LEU A 10 0.10 -19.21 8.09
C LEU A 10 -0.28 -18.42 9.36
N ALA A 11 0.39 -17.30 9.65
CA ALA A 11 0.02 -16.37 10.73
C ALA A 11 -1.05 -15.34 10.31
N CYS A 12 -1.26 -15.14 9.01
CA CYS A 12 -2.20 -14.21 8.39
C CYS A 12 -3.04 -14.87 7.27
N LEU A 13 -3.60 -16.06 7.50
CA LEU A 13 -4.57 -16.69 6.56
C LEU A 13 -5.92 -15.92 6.61
N LEU A 14 -5.96 -14.80 5.85
CA LEU A 14 -7.03 -14.04 5.14
C LEU A 14 -8.49 -14.58 5.22
N PRO A 15 -9.60 -13.85 4.93
CA PRO A 15 -9.94 -12.41 4.84
C PRO A 15 -11.02 -12.01 5.89
N TRP A 16 -11.53 -10.77 5.86
CA TRP A 16 -12.68 -10.31 6.67
C TRP A 16 -13.91 -11.22 6.50
N PRO A 17 -14.62 -11.51 7.61
CA PRO A 17 -16.07 -11.39 7.60
C PRO A 17 -16.60 -10.60 8.82
N ILE A 18 -17.51 -9.69 8.52
CA ILE A 18 -18.36 -8.95 9.45
C ILE A 18 -19.33 -9.93 10.11
N SER A 19 -19.53 -9.85 11.43
CA SER A 19 -20.83 -10.19 12.03
C SER A 19 -21.05 -9.46 13.36
N THR A 20 -22.22 -8.82 13.44
CA THR A 20 -22.72 -7.95 14.49
C THR A 20 -23.26 -8.70 15.71
N ALA A 21 -22.97 -8.21 16.92
CA ALA A 21 -23.92 -8.27 18.06
C ALA A 21 -23.56 -7.24 19.13
N GLN A 22 -24.51 -6.35 19.44
CA GLN A 22 -24.51 -5.45 20.60
C GLN A 22 -25.19 -6.13 21.81
N SER A 23 -24.71 -5.88 23.03
CA SER A 23 -25.54 -5.51 24.20
C SER A 23 -24.69 -5.07 25.41
N PRO A 24 -25.22 -4.23 26.31
CA PRO A 24 -24.44 -3.43 27.27
C PRO A 24 -24.45 -4.04 28.69
N VAL A 25 -23.45 -3.67 29.51
CA VAL A 25 -23.54 -3.80 30.98
C VAL A 25 -22.92 -2.57 31.65
N GLU A 26 -23.69 -1.98 32.58
CA GLU A 26 -23.39 -0.84 33.45
C GLU A 26 -22.68 -1.23 34.76
N GLY A 27 -21.92 -0.27 35.34
CA GLY A 27 -21.53 -0.17 36.77
C GLY A 27 -20.38 -1.09 37.22
N ASP A 28 -19.45 -0.74 38.11
CA ASP A 28 -19.37 0.33 39.13
C ASP A 28 -17.88 0.56 39.53
N HIS A 29 -17.58 1.68 40.20
CA HIS A 29 -16.25 2.15 40.56
C HIS A 29 -15.64 1.46 41.79
N ALA A 30 -14.39 0.95 41.68
CA ALA A 30 -13.40 0.91 42.78
C ALA A 30 -12.02 0.39 42.32
N GLY A 31 -10.99 1.25 42.30
CA GLY A 31 -9.58 0.93 42.65
C GLY A 31 -8.86 -0.30 42.06
N HIS A 32 -9.20 -0.81 40.88
CA HIS A 32 -8.54 -1.95 40.25
C HIS A 32 -7.69 -1.50 39.06
N ALA A 33 -6.58 -2.21 38.80
CA ALA A 33 -5.79 -2.08 37.58
C ALA A 33 -6.76 -2.03 36.39
N ALA A 34 -6.85 -0.87 35.73
CA ALA A 34 -7.90 -0.59 34.78
C ALA A 34 -8.02 -1.72 33.74
N ASP A 35 -9.25 -2.16 33.48
CA ASP A 35 -9.59 -3.11 32.41
C ASP A 35 -8.98 -2.62 31.08
N PRO A 36 -8.24 -3.47 30.33
CA PRO A 36 -7.68 -3.13 29.02
C PRO A 36 -8.68 -2.50 28.08
N ALA A 37 -9.91 -3.04 28.02
CA ALA A 37 -10.95 -2.50 27.15
C ALA A 37 -11.32 -1.07 27.53
N GLU A 38 -11.43 -0.79 28.83
CA GLU A 38 -11.71 0.55 29.35
C GLU A 38 -10.56 1.53 29.10
N LEU A 39 -9.30 1.07 29.16
CA LEU A 39 -8.15 1.91 28.79
C LEU A 39 -8.19 2.27 27.30
N VAL A 40 -8.44 1.31 26.42
CA VAL A 40 -8.54 1.57 24.98
C VAL A 40 -9.69 2.53 24.67
N LYS A 41 -10.85 2.35 25.30
CA LYS A 41 -11.98 3.28 25.17
C LYS A 41 -11.60 4.70 25.57
N ARG A 42 -10.99 4.87 26.74
CA ARG A 42 -10.56 6.20 27.21
C ARG A 42 -9.55 6.86 26.29
N ILE A 43 -8.60 6.10 25.74
CA ILE A 43 -7.64 6.65 24.77
C ILE A 43 -8.39 7.12 23.51
N ARG A 44 -9.25 6.28 22.95
CA ARG A 44 -10.06 6.64 21.77
C ARG A 44 -10.92 7.87 22.04
N GLU A 45 -11.56 7.95 23.20
CA GLU A 45 -12.35 9.11 23.63
C GLU A 45 -11.49 10.37 23.79
N SER A 46 -10.28 10.23 24.34
CA SER A 46 -9.31 11.32 24.48
C SER A 46 -8.79 11.86 23.15
N GLU A 47 -8.86 11.05 22.09
CA GLU A 47 -8.50 11.45 20.74
C GLU A 47 -9.73 11.85 19.90
N ALA A 48 -10.95 11.53 20.33
CA ALA A 48 -12.19 11.72 19.55
C ALA A 48 -12.63 13.19 19.46
N TRP A 49 -11.96 14.11 20.16
CA TRP A 49 -12.28 15.54 20.07
C TRP A 49 -12.10 16.08 18.66
N ILE A 50 -11.16 15.54 17.87
CA ILE A 50 -10.92 15.98 16.49
C ILE A 50 -12.16 15.82 15.59
N ASP A 51 -13.03 14.86 15.91
CA ASP A 51 -14.29 14.61 15.21
C ASP A 51 -15.44 15.53 15.68
N ARG A 52 -15.25 16.25 16.80
CA ARG A 52 -16.27 17.09 17.45
C ARG A 52 -16.08 18.59 17.25
N VAL A 53 -14.92 18.99 16.75
CA VAL A 53 -14.58 20.40 16.51
C VAL A 53 -15.12 20.86 15.14
N SER A 54 -15.48 22.14 15.05
CA SER A 54 -16.02 22.74 13.82
C SER A 54 -14.92 23.07 12.81
N SER A 55 -13.73 23.37 13.32
CA SER A 55 -12.54 23.69 12.53
C SER A 55 -11.27 23.27 13.25
N PHE A 56 -10.23 23.03 12.47
CA PHE A 56 -8.89 22.69 12.92
C PHE A 56 -7.90 23.16 11.88
N HIS A 57 -6.80 23.76 12.32
CA HIS A 57 -5.68 24.08 11.45
C HIS A 57 -4.38 23.77 12.21
N LEU A 58 -3.49 23.02 11.58
CA LEU A 58 -2.22 22.59 12.11
C LEU A 58 -1.13 22.82 11.07
N GLU A 59 -0.06 23.44 11.51
CA GLU A 59 1.20 23.55 10.78
C GLU A 59 2.25 22.75 11.55
N ALA A 60 3.04 21.96 10.84
CA ALA A 60 4.11 21.15 11.42
C ALA A 60 5.32 21.09 10.49
N ILE A 61 6.47 20.76 11.09
CA ILE A 61 7.70 20.44 10.37
C ILE A 61 7.98 18.96 10.58
N SER A 62 8.04 18.21 9.48
CA SER A 62 8.42 16.79 9.44
C SER A 62 9.87 16.67 9.02
N THR A 63 10.69 15.98 9.80
CA THR A 63 12.11 15.73 9.50
C THR A 63 12.35 14.24 9.39
N PHE A 64 12.55 13.78 8.16
CA PHE A 64 12.94 12.41 7.84
C PHE A 64 14.46 12.28 7.97
N ARG A 65 14.91 11.22 8.63
CA ARG A 65 16.31 10.86 8.82
C ARG A 65 16.52 9.38 8.54
N LEU A 66 17.25 9.06 7.49
CA LEU A 66 17.76 7.71 7.27
C LEU A 66 18.87 7.43 8.29
N THR A 67 18.86 6.23 8.86
CA THR A 67 19.99 5.74 9.65
C THR A 67 21.17 5.41 8.73
N PRO A 68 22.40 5.25 9.23
CA PRO A 68 23.53 4.81 8.41
C PRO A 68 23.22 3.52 7.62
N GLU A 69 22.59 2.56 8.28
CA GLU A 69 22.13 1.31 7.69
C GLU A 69 21.03 1.55 6.63
N GLY A 70 20.07 2.43 6.91
CA GLY A 70 19.03 2.80 5.95
C GLY A 70 19.56 3.52 4.72
N VAL A 71 20.59 4.37 4.85
CA VAL A 71 21.27 5.00 3.71
C VAL A 71 21.96 3.95 2.84
N GLU A 72 22.64 2.98 3.46
CA GLU A 72 23.30 1.89 2.73
C GLU A 72 22.28 1.06 1.94
N GLN A 73 21.18 0.67 2.60
CA GLN A 73 20.11 -0.07 1.97
C GLN A 73 19.51 0.70 0.79
N ARG A 74 19.14 1.97 0.98
CA ARG A 74 18.56 2.81 -0.09
C ARG A 74 19.51 2.98 -1.28
N ARG A 75 20.81 3.13 -1.03
CA ARG A 75 21.80 3.21 -2.10
C ARG A 75 21.86 1.93 -2.89
N ARG A 76 21.91 0.78 -2.20
CA ARG A 76 21.93 -0.52 -2.85
C ARG A 76 20.67 -0.76 -3.69
N GLU A 77 19.49 -0.51 -3.12
CA GLU A 77 18.21 -0.62 -3.84
C GLU A 77 18.21 0.26 -5.09
N PHE A 78 18.73 1.49 -4.97
CA PHE A 78 18.86 2.40 -6.10
C PHE A 78 19.80 1.85 -7.19
N GLU A 79 20.98 1.34 -6.82
CA GLU A 79 21.95 0.74 -7.75
C GLU A 79 21.39 -0.50 -8.45
N GLU A 80 20.63 -1.33 -7.73
CA GLU A 80 19.94 -2.50 -8.29
C GLU A 80 18.85 -2.10 -9.30
N GLN A 81 18.09 -1.05 -9.00
CA GLN A 81 17.04 -0.52 -9.88
C GLN A 81 17.59 0.28 -11.07
N ASN A 82 18.75 0.91 -10.90
CA ASN A 82 19.35 1.84 -11.86
C ASN A 82 20.82 1.47 -12.15
N PRO A 83 21.11 0.29 -12.73
CA PRO A 83 22.47 -0.13 -12.97
C PRO A 83 23.21 0.84 -13.89
N GLY A 84 24.41 1.26 -13.47
CA GLY A 84 25.23 2.22 -14.20
C GLY A 84 24.84 3.69 -14.02
N VAL A 85 23.81 3.99 -13.21
CA VAL A 85 23.50 5.36 -12.78
C VAL A 85 24.15 5.59 -11.43
N GLU A 86 24.98 6.63 -11.32
CA GLU A 86 25.62 6.98 -10.06
C GLU A 86 24.58 7.52 -9.06
N PRO A 87 24.54 7.00 -7.83
CA PRO A 87 23.63 7.50 -6.80
C PRO A 87 24.04 8.91 -6.37
N ASP A 88 23.26 9.89 -6.80
CA ASP A 88 23.45 11.30 -6.49
C ASP A 88 22.28 11.84 -5.66
N PRO A 89 22.45 12.11 -4.36
CA PRO A 89 21.40 12.67 -3.50
C PRO A 89 20.88 14.05 -3.91
N GLU A 90 21.63 14.82 -4.71
CA GLU A 90 21.12 16.09 -5.25
C GLU A 90 20.08 15.82 -6.33
N ARG A 91 20.34 14.82 -7.19
CA ARG A 91 19.45 14.39 -8.27
C ARG A 91 18.32 13.46 -7.80
N PHE A 92 18.56 12.67 -6.77
CA PHE A 92 17.64 11.67 -6.22
C PHE A 92 17.41 11.95 -4.73
N PRO A 93 16.44 12.83 -4.41
CA PRO A 93 16.24 13.28 -3.05
C PRO A 93 15.92 12.17 -2.02
N ASP A 94 15.38 11.03 -2.47
CA ASP A 94 15.13 9.85 -1.61
C ASP A 94 16.42 9.24 -1.04
N LEU A 95 17.58 9.55 -1.62
CA LEU A 95 18.91 9.16 -1.13
C LEU A 95 19.47 10.14 -0.09
N ARG A 96 18.81 11.28 0.14
CA ARG A 96 19.29 12.27 1.13
C ARG A 96 19.15 11.69 2.53
N PRO A 97 20.22 11.70 3.35
CA PRO A 97 20.15 11.21 4.71
C PRO A 97 19.14 11.96 5.57
N VAL A 98 18.85 13.22 5.24
CA VAL A 98 17.89 14.07 5.94
C VAL A 98 17.06 14.84 4.94
N THR A 99 15.74 14.84 5.12
CA THR A 99 14.81 15.66 4.36
C THR A 99 13.82 16.33 5.31
N THR A 100 13.60 17.62 5.11
CA THR A 100 12.60 18.39 5.86
C THR A 100 11.38 18.64 4.98
N THR A 101 10.19 18.61 5.58
CA THR A 101 8.92 18.87 4.89
C THR A 101 8.07 19.75 5.79
N SER A 102 7.61 20.89 5.25
CA SER A 102 6.52 21.63 5.89
C SER A 102 5.20 20.93 5.58
N VAL A 103 4.35 20.80 6.60
CA VAL A 103 3.06 20.12 6.51
C VAL A 103 1.99 21.03 7.09
N GLU A 104 0.94 21.26 6.33
CA GLU A 104 -0.24 22.00 6.74
C GLU A 104 -1.47 21.11 6.57
N LEU A 105 -2.30 21.04 7.61
CA LEU A 105 -3.57 20.33 7.61
C LEU A 105 -4.64 21.27 8.14
N ALA A 106 -5.71 21.47 7.38
CA ALA A 106 -6.84 22.27 7.82
C ALA A 106 -8.18 21.64 7.45
N PHE A 107 -9.18 21.84 8.30
CA PHE A 107 -10.57 21.60 7.97
C PHE A 107 -11.50 22.62 8.60
N GLU A 108 -12.61 22.90 7.92
CA GLU A 108 -13.73 23.66 8.47
C GLU A 108 -15.04 23.13 7.90
N GLY A 109 -15.91 22.61 8.78
CA GLY A 109 -17.09 21.86 8.36
C GLY A 109 -16.68 20.64 7.52
N ASP A 110 -17.10 20.62 6.26
CA ASP A 110 -16.76 19.58 5.30
C ASP A 110 -15.59 19.97 4.38
N ARG A 111 -15.03 21.18 4.52
CA ARG A 111 -13.88 21.63 3.73
C ARG A 111 -12.59 21.04 4.29
N LEU A 112 -11.69 20.60 3.42
CA LEU A 112 -10.43 19.96 3.79
C LEU A 112 -9.28 20.55 2.99
N ARG A 113 -8.12 20.68 3.62
CA ARG A 113 -6.87 21.08 3.00
C ARG A 113 -5.72 20.29 3.57
N TYR A 114 -4.82 19.91 2.70
CA TYR A 114 -3.51 19.38 3.01
C TYR A 114 -2.48 20.02 2.08
N LEU A 115 -1.39 20.51 2.63
CA LEU A 115 -0.23 20.94 1.89
C LEU A 115 1.01 20.27 2.48
N ALA A 116 1.79 19.59 1.65
CA ALA A 116 3.13 19.17 1.99
C ALA A 116 4.13 19.71 0.98
N ALA A 117 5.22 20.29 1.46
CA ALA A 117 6.30 20.78 0.62
C ALA A 117 7.63 20.22 1.14
N PRO A 118 8.04 19.03 0.66
CA PRO A 118 9.39 18.53 0.86
C PRO A 118 10.40 19.47 0.21
N GLU A 119 11.38 19.90 1.00
CA GLU A 119 12.35 20.92 0.62
C GLU A 119 13.06 20.58 -0.70
N ASP A 120 12.96 21.50 -1.67
CA ASP A 120 13.57 21.42 -3.01
C ASP A 120 13.16 20.19 -3.86
N GLN A 121 12.02 19.55 -3.59
CA GLN A 121 11.55 18.40 -4.37
C GLN A 121 10.26 18.68 -5.14
N TYR A 122 9.17 18.89 -4.41
CA TYR A 122 7.85 19.14 -4.95
C TYR A 122 6.96 19.81 -3.89
N GLU A 123 5.85 20.38 -4.33
CA GLU A 123 4.74 20.78 -3.46
C GLU A 123 3.52 19.96 -3.81
N GLU A 124 2.88 19.37 -2.82
CA GLU A 124 1.64 18.63 -2.96
C GLU A 124 0.54 19.34 -2.17
N LEU A 125 -0.44 19.91 -2.88
CA LEU A 125 -1.65 20.46 -2.32
C LEU A 125 -2.81 19.50 -2.64
N ARG A 126 -3.61 19.20 -1.62
CA ARG A 126 -4.89 18.51 -1.77
C ARG A 126 -5.95 19.35 -1.07
N LEU A 127 -7.00 19.68 -1.80
CA LEU A 127 -8.00 20.62 -1.34
C LEU A 127 -9.39 20.11 -1.70
N TRP A 128 -10.32 20.23 -0.76
CA TRP A 128 -11.73 19.99 -0.98
C TRP A 128 -12.51 21.16 -0.40
N ASP A 129 -13.20 21.89 -1.26
CA ASP A 129 -13.93 23.12 -0.89
C ASP A 129 -15.39 22.85 -0.45
N GLY A 130 -15.77 21.58 -0.30
CA GLY A 130 -17.16 21.15 -0.07
C GLY A 130 -17.92 20.81 -1.35
N ARG A 131 -17.35 21.05 -2.54
CA ARG A 131 -17.98 20.79 -3.85
C ARG A 131 -17.04 20.11 -4.84
N ARG A 132 -15.77 20.49 -4.85
CA ARG A 132 -14.78 20.02 -5.81
C ARG A 132 -13.45 19.75 -5.12
N PHE A 133 -12.83 18.65 -5.50
CA PHE A 133 -11.48 18.30 -5.14
C PHE A 133 -10.50 18.96 -6.13
N VAL A 134 -9.43 19.53 -5.59
CA VAL A 134 -8.27 20.04 -6.33
C VAL A 134 -7.01 19.42 -5.73
N GLY A 135 -6.38 18.52 -6.48
CA GLY A 135 -5.01 18.09 -6.26
C GLY A 135 -4.08 18.94 -7.11
N ARG A 136 -2.97 19.43 -6.56
CA ARG A 136 -1.90 20.10 -7.29
C ARG A 136 -0.57 19.52 -6.88
N THR A 137 0.20 19.08 -7.86
CA THR A 137 1.59 18.68 -7.67
C THR A 137 2.47 19.62 -8.48
N ARG A 138 3.35 20.34 -7.81
CA ARG A 138 4.36 21.18 -8.44
C ARG A 138 5.72 20.54 -8.28
N SER A 139 6.38 20.16 -9.36
CA SER A 139 7.76 19.68 -9.27
C SER A 139 8.72 20.85 -9.18
N LEU A 140 9.59 20.84 -8.18
CA LEU A 140 10.60 21.86 -7.94
C LEU A 140 12.00 21.42 -8.42
N GLN A 141 12.10 20.25 -9.04
CA GLN A 141 13.38 19.72 -9.50
C GLN A 141 13.95 20.56 -10.66
N PRO A 142 15.28 20.80 -10.69
CA PRO A 142 15.91 21.56 -11.77
C PRO A 142 15.59 21.00 -13.16
N GLY A 143 15.02 21.84 -14.04
CA GLY A 143 14.69 21.49 -15.41
C GLY A 143 13.33 20.79 -15.61
N VAL A 144 12.56 20.59 -14.54
CA VAL A 144 11.23 19.94 -14.58
C VAL A 144 10.17 20.80 -13.85
N ASP A 145 10.33 22.13 -13.81
CA ASP A 145 9.33 23.03 -13.21
C ASP A 145 8.01 22.89 -13.98
N ARG A 146 7.10 22.10 -13.40
CA ARG A 146 5.83 21.68 -13.98
C ARG A 146 4.80 21.58 -12.87
N THR A 147 3.65 22.18 -13.12
CA THR A 147 2.47 22.05 -12.27
C THR A 147 1.45 21.16 -12.96
N ASP A 148 1.05 20.10 -12.26
CA ASP A 148 -0.02 19.20 -12.66
C ASP A 148 -1.20 19.33 -11.67
N TYR A 149 -2.41 19.42 -12.20
CA TYR A 149 -3.66 19.49 -11.44
C TYR A 149 -4.52 18.25 -11.68
N LEU A 150 -5.19 17.81 -10.62
CA LEU A 150 -6.24 16.81 -10.65
C LEU A 150 -7.52 17.43 -10.10
N LEU A 151 -8.58 17.41 -10.90
CA LEU A 151 -9.92 17.82 -10.47
C LEU A 151 -10.82 16.60 -10.31
N ALA A 152 -11.61 16.56 -9.25
CA ALA A 152 -12.62 15.53 -9.07
C ALA A 152 -13.85 16.07 -8.36
N SER A 153 -15.00 15.42 -8.57
CA SER A 153 -16.29 15.77 -7.93
C SER A 153 -16.43 15.19 -6.52
N LYS A 154 -15.40 14.50 -6.05
CA LYS A 154 -15.43 13.53 -4.97
C LYS A 154 -14.10 13.53 -4.22
N PRO A 155 -14.08 13.74 -2.87
CA PRO A 155 -12.85 13.76 -2.09
C PRO A 155 -12.38 12.37 -1.65
N GLU A 156 -13.20 11.33 -1.83
CA GLU A 156 -12.97 9.98 -1.28
C GLU A 156 -11.65 9.38 -1.80
N ASP A 157 -10.91 8.70 -0.90
CA ASP A 157 -9.56 8.15 -1.08
C ASP A 157 -8.44 9.16 -1.40
N ARG A 158 -8.77 10.41 -1.72
CA ARG A 158 -7.79 11.43 -2.07
C ARG A 158 -7.07 12.04 -0.88
N PHE A 159 -7.56 11.89 0.34
CA PHE A 159 -6.87 12.38 1.54
C PHE A 159 -6.31 11.25 2.42
N GLN A 160 -6.55 9.98 2.09
CA GLN A 160 -6.16 8.88 2.96
C GLN A 160 -4.63 8.82 3.22
N PRO A 161 -3.73 8.92 2.22
CA PRO A 161 -2.28 8.88 2.46
C PRO A 161 -1.74 10.01 3.37
N VAL A 162 -2.40 11.17 3.36
CA VAL A 162 -2.01 12.36 4.14
C VAL A 162 -1.93 12.06 5.63
N PHE A 163 -2.95 11.38 6.15
CA PHE A 163 -3.03 11.06 7.58
C PHE A 163 -2.08 9.94 7.98
N TRP A 164 -1.61 9.12 7.03
CA TRP A 164 -0.67 8.04 7.33
C TRP A 164 0.78 8.54 7.40
N LEU A 165 1.15 9.50 6.56
CA LEU A 165 2.55 9.87 6.30
C LEU A 165 3.11 10.95 7.22
N TYR A 166 2.32 11.93 7.67
CA TYR A 166 2.87 13.14 8.30
C TYR A 166 2.26 13.53 9.65
N LEU A 167 1.08 13.02 10.01
CA LEU A 167 0.50 13.23 11.33
C LEU A 167 0.15 11.87 11.94
N TYR A 168 0.78 11.56 13.06
CA TYR A 168 0.60 10.28 13.73
C TYR A 168 -0.27 10.39 14.99
N ALA A 169 -0.65 11.59 15.42
CA ALA A 169 -1.71 11.76 16.40
C ALA A 169 -2.97 11.05 15.92
N PHE A 170 -3.83 10.64 16.86
CA PHE A 170 -5.16 10.12 16.57
C PHE A 170 -5.21 8.66 16.03
N ARG A 171 -4.32 7.78 16.48
CA ARG A 171 -4.14 6.41 15.93
C ARG A 171 -4.73 5.28 16.76
N ALA A 172 -5.34 5.57 17.92
CA ALA A 172 -5.87 4.50 18.76
C ALA A 172 -7.16 3.85 18.23
N GLY A 173 -7.82 4.45 17.24
CA GLY A 173 -9.05 3.94 16.68
C GLY A 173 -9.47 4.62 15.37
N PRO A 174 -10.47 4.05 14.68
CA PRO A 174 -10.99 4.60 13.43
C PRO A 174 -11.65 5.96 13.65
N ARG A 175 -11.58 6.83 12.63
CA ARG A 175 -12.20 8.16 12.63
C ARG A 175 -13.56 8.13 11.93
N ALA A 176 -14.38 9.13 12.22
CA ALA A 176 -15.74 9.25 11.68
C ALA A 176 -15.78 9.37 10.14
N GLU A 177 -16.98 9.27 9.57
CA GLU A 177 -17.25 9.35 8.12
C GLU A 177 -16.61 10.56 7.42
N ARG A 178 -16.41 11.70 8.12
CA ARG A 178 -15.72 12.88 7.56
C ARG A 178 -14.33 12.55 7.00
N TRP A 179 -13.62 11.61 7.63
CA TRP A 179 -12.26 11.21 7.26
C TRP A 179 -12.24 9.95 6.39
N TYR A 180 -13.32 9.16 6.45
CA TYR A 180 -13.52 7.90 5.73
C TYR A 180 -14.97 7.82 5.20
N PRO A 181 -15.28 8.61 4.16
CA PRO A 181 -16.65 8.84 3.67
C PRO A 181 -17.32 7.63 3.01
N ASP A 182 -16.58 6.56 2.72
CA ASP A 182 -17.08 5.32 2.12
C ASP A 182 -17.80 4.39 3.13
N GLY A 183 -17.94 4.80 4.40
CA GLY A 183 -18.56 3.99 5.44
C GLY A 183 -17.67 2.83 5.90
N SER A 184 -16.36 2.89 5.60
CA SER A 184 -15.37 1.88 6.01
C SER A 184 -15.13 1.81 7.51
N TYR A 185 -15.82 2.59 8.37
CA TYR A 185 -15.65 2.52 9.83
C TYR A 185 -15.65 1.09 10.37
N GLN A 186 -16.58 0.24 9.89
CA GLN A 186 -16.66 -1.17 10.30
C GLN A 186 -15.52 -2.02 9.74
N SER A 187 -15.04 -1.75 8.52
CA SER A 187 -13.86 -2.44 8.02
C SER A 187 -12.62 -1.97 8.78
N GLN A 188 -12.44 -0.67 9.05
CA GLN A 188 -11.30 -0.14 9.82
C GLN A 188 -11.17 -0.77 11.22
N LEU A 189 -12.27 -1.17 11.87
CA LEU A 189 -12.21 -1.88 13.16
C LEU A 189 -11.46 -3.23 13.08
N GLY A 190 -11.38 -3.88 11.92
CA GLY A 190 -10.54 -5.06 11.76
C GLY A 190 -9.04 -4.75 11.97
N TYR A 191 -8.60 -3.58 11.52
CA TYR A 191 -7.21 -3.12 11.66
C TYR A 191 -6.93 -2.57 13.06
N TYR A 192 -7.80 -1.68 13.58
CA TYR A 192 -7.62 -1.02 14.88
C TYR A 192 -8.06 -1.87 16.07
N GLY A 193 -8.84 -2.93 15.85
CA GLY A 193 -9.39 -3.83 16.88
C GLY A 193 -10.58 -3.24 17.66
N ASP A 194 -11.44 -4.11 18.17
CA ASP A 194 -12.44 -3.72 19.18
C ASP A 194 -11.74 -3.57 20.55
N PRO A 195 -12.11 -2.58 21.39
CA PRO A 195 -11.48 -2.43 22.72
C PRO A 195 -11.47 -3.71 23.56
N LYS A 196 -12.51 -4.55 23.46
CA LYS A 196 -12.60 -5.81 24.23
C LYS A 196 -11.57 -6.87 23.80
N ASP A 197 -10.97 -6.71 22.63
CA ASP A 197 -10.03 -7.67 22.06
C ASP A 197 -8.58 -7.35 22.47
N PHE A 198 -8.35 -6.19 23.10
CA PHE A 198 -7.05 -5.83 23.64
C PHE A 198 -6.75 -6.58 24.93
N VAL A 199 -5.53 -7.09 25.05
CA VAL A 199 -5.03 -7.73 26.27
C VAL A 199 -4.00 -6.86 26.96
N ASP A 200 -3.99 -6.92 28.29
CA ASP A 200 -2.88 -6.38 29.07
C ASP A 200 -1.63 -7.25 28.88
N ALA A 201 -0.57 -6.66 28.35
CA ALA A 201 0.73 -7.27 28.18
C ALA A 201 1.76 -6.78 29.22
N GLY A 202 1.28 -6.17 30.31
CA GLY A 202 2.06 -5.76 31.47
C GLY A 202 2.67 -4.36 31.36
N SER A 203 3.41 -3.98 32.41
CA SER A 203 4.13 -2.70 32.47
C SER A 203 5.47 -2.78 31.74
N VAL A 204 5.80 -1.73 31.01
CA VAL A 204 7.04 -1.61 30.24
C VAL A 204 7.50 -0.16 30.24
N GLU A 205 8.80 0.08 30.11
CA GLU A 205 9.30 1.42 29.80
C GLU A 205 9.29 1.62 28.29
N PHE A 206 8.58 2.64 27.81
CA PHE A 206 8.51 3.00 26.39
C PHE A 206 9.13 4.38 26.20
N ARG A 207 10.26 4.44 25.48
CA ARG A 207 11.02 5.68 25.24
C ARG A 207 11.29 6.49 26.53
N GLY A 208 11.64 5.79 27.61
CA GLY A 208 11.92 6.38 28.93
C GLY A 208 10.69 6.69 29.80
N ILE A 209 9.47 6.37 29.32
CA ILE A 209 8.22 6.64 30.03
C ILE A 209 7.63 5.32 30.54
N PRO A 210 7.34 5.18 31.84
CA PRO A 210 6.60 4.04 32.37
C PRO A 210 5.21 3.95 31.74
N CYS A 211 4.95 2.85 31.04
CA CYS A 211 3.72 2.60 30.30
C CYS A 211 3.10 1.25 30.68
N ARG A 212 1.78 1.16 30.57
CA ARG A 212 1.07 -0.11 30.43
C ARG A 212 0.96 -0.44 28.95
N ARG A 213 1.31 -1.67 28.57
CA ARG A 213 1.26 -2.12 27.18
C ARG A 213 0.00 -2.92 26.94
N LEU A 214 -0.81 -2.47 25.99
CA LEU A 214 -2.01 -3.18 25.54
C LEU A 214 -1.75 -3.75 24.15
N THR A 215 -2.20 -4.97 23.87
CA THR A 215 -1.91 -5.65 22.60
C THR A 215 -3.21 -6.12 21.94
N TYR A 216 -3.32 -5.90 20.63
CA TYR A 216 -4.32 -6.49 19.75
C TYR A 216 -3.62 -7.36 18.72
N PHE A 217 -3.88 -8.68 18.80
CA PHE A 217 -3.10 -9.69 18.08
C PHE A 217 -3.31 -9.71 16.55
N PRO A 218 -4.54 -9.60 16.01
CA PRO A 218 -4.77 -9.74 14.57
C PRO A 218 -3.96 -8.78 13.69
N SER A 219 -3.69 -7.55 14.15
CA SER A 219 -2.83 -6.58 13.44
C SER A 219 -1.47 -6.35 14.12
N TRP A 220 -1.13 -7.14 15.14
CA TRP A 220 0.09 -6.99 15.93
C TRP A 220 0.26 -5.61 16.56
N THR A 221 -0.86 -4.94 16.82
CA THR A 221 -0.86 -3.57 17.33
C THR A 221 -0.61 -3.56 18.82
N GLN A 222 0.37 -2.79 19.26
CA GLN A 222 0.64 -2.50 20.65
C GLN A 222 0.35 -1.03 20.92
N LEU A 223 -0.34 -0.73 22.02
CA LEU A 223 -0.53 0.61 22.54
C LEU A 223 0.26 0.78 23.83
N PHE A 224 1.03 1.85 23.94
CA PHE A 224 1.80 2.19 25.13
C PHE A 224 1.09 3.33 25.86
N VAL A 225 0.49 3.04 27.01
CA VAL A 225 -0.34 3.98 27.76
C VAL A 225 0.42 4.47 28.98
N GLY A 226 0.68 5.77 29.09
CA GLY A 226 1.41 6.36 30.21
C GLY A 226 0.77 6.02 31.54
N VAL A 227 1.56 5.50 32.49
CA VAL A 227 1.02 5.10 33.80
C VAL A 227 0.57 6.30 34.63
N GLU A 228 1.25 7.44 34.45
CA GLU A 228 1.01 8.66 35.25
C GLU A 228 -0.22 9.44 34.78
N ASP A 229 -0.38 9.62 33.47
CA ASP A 229 -1.40 10.50 32.89
C ASP A 229 -2.44 9.78 32.03
N GLY A 230 -2.27 8.49 31.75
CA GLY A 230 -3.18 7.69 30.94
C GLY A 230 -3.16 8.03 29.44
N CYS A 231 -2.27 8.92 29.01
CA CYS A 231 -2.15 9.32 27.60
C CYS A 231 -1.49 8.22 26.76
N LEU A 232 -1.84 8.14 25.49
CA LEU A 232 -1.12 7.29 24.54
C LEU A 232 0.30 7.86 24.32
N ARG A 233 1.33 7.06 24.61
CA ARG A 233 2.73 7.42 24.39
C ARG A 233 3.27 6.91 23.07
N GLY A 234 2.58 5.98 22.44
CA GLY A 234 3.01 5.44 21.18
C GLY A 234 2.30 4.16 20.80
N THR A 235 2.60 3.70 19.59
CA THR A 235 2.11 2.43 19.06
C THR A 235 3.25 1.64 18.42
N ARG A 236 3.14 0.33 18.39
CA ARG A 236 3.93 -0.52 17.49
C ARG A 236 2.98 -1.35 16.66
N THR A 237 3.28 -1.47 15.37
CA THR A 237 2.45 -2.21 14.43
C THR A 237 3.30 -3.03 13.49
N GLY A 238 2.74 -4.16 13.05
CA GLY A 238 3.42 -5.09 12.15
C GLY A 238 4.43 -5.98 12.88
N ALA A 239 4.89 -6.97 12.14
CA ALA A 239 5.75 -8.03 12.63
C ALA A 239 6.80 -8.36 11.57
N GLN A 240 8.08 -8.12 11.88
CA GLN A 240 9.18 -8.68 11.12
C GLN A 240 9.27 -10.18 11.45
N SER A 241 9.41 -11.01 10.41
CA SER A 241 9.54 -12.45 10.58
C SER A 241 10.97 -12.82 10.96
N LEU A 242 11.19 -13.20 12.21
CA LEU A 242 12.45 -13.80 12.63
C LEU A 242 12.63 -15.21 12.02
N PRO A 243 13.87 -15.65 11.73
CA PRO A 243 14.14 -16.95 11.11
C PRO A 243 13.57 -18.18 11.86
N ASP A 244 13.30 -18.06 13.16
CA ASP A 244 12.81 -19.12 14.05
C ASP A 244 11.33 -18.96 14.46
N MET A 245 10.59 -18.04 13.82
CA MET A 245 9.21 -17.70 14.21
C MET A 245 8.28 -18.92 14.31
N GLU A 246 8.37 -19.87 13.38
CA GLU A 246 7.55 -21.09 13.40
C GLU A 246 7.71 -21.88 14.70
N GLN A 247 8.96 -22.06 15.14
CA GLN A 247 9.28 -22.81 16.35
C GLN A 247 8.78 -22.08 17.59
N ARG A 248 8.76 -20.74 17.56
CA ARG A 248 8.25 -19.92 18.65
C ARG A 248 6.74 -20.00 18.75
N VAL A 249 6.01 -19.95 17.63
CA VAL A 249 4.56 -20.12 17.59
C VAL A 249 4.17 -21.51 18.11
N LEU A 250 4.82 -22.57 17.61
CA LEU A 250 4.58 -23.93 18.08
C LEU A 250 4.86 -24.06 19.57
N ARG A 251 5.94 -23.46 20.07
CA ARG A 251 6.23 -23.44 21.52
C ARG A 251 5.13 -22.75 22.32
N ALA A 252 4.63 -21.59 21.87
CA ALA A 252 3.55 -20.89 22.56
C ALA A 252 2.29 -21.74 22.65
N VAL A 253 1.90 -22.37 21.55
CA VAL A 253 0.71 -23.22 21.50
C VAL A 253 0.90 -24.48 22.37
N ASN A 254 2.11 -25.05 22.39
CA ASN A 254 2.49 -26.14 23.29
C ASN A 254 2.40 -25.74 24.76
N GLU A 255 2.84 -24.53 25.12
CA GLU A 255 2.76 -23.97 26.48
C GLU A 255 1.29 -23.74 26.92
N LEU A 256 0.38 -23.52 25.97
CA LEU A 256 -1.06 -23.46 26.20
C LEU A 256 -1.72 -24.85 26.32
N GLY A 257 -0.92 -25.92 26.33
CA GLY A 257 -1.38 -27.29 26.57
C GLY A 257 -1.75 -28.08 25.31
N HIS A 258 -1.40 -27.58 24.12
CA HIS A 258 -1.72 -28.21 22.84
C HIS A 258 -0.45 -28.51 22.05
N SER A 259 -0.16 -29.79 21.76
CA SER A 259 1.05 -30.17 21.04
C SER A 259 0.78 -30.39 19.55
N PHE A 260 1.53 -29.71 18.69
CA PHE A 260 1.49 -29.91 17.24
C PHE A 260 2.88 -30.22 16.68
N GLU A 261 2.94 -31.08 15.66
CA GLU A 261 4.19 -31.44 14.97
C GLU A 261 4.53 -30.46 13.84
N SER A 262 3.52 -29.75 13.32
CA SER A 262 3.68 -28.74 12.27
C SER A 262 2.75 -27.53 12.49
N LEU A 263 3.07 -26.40 11.85
CA LEU A 263 2.18 -25.24 11.84
C LEU A 263 0.88 -25.50 11.08
N GLU A 264 0.89 -26.38 10.07
CA GLU A 264 -0.30 -26.77 9.33
C GLU A 264 -1.31 -27.47 10.25
N ASP A 265 -0.84 -28.36 11.13
CA ASP A 265 -1.69 -29.03 12.12
C ASP A 265 -2.24 -28.03 13.15
N ALA A 266 -1.41 -27.11 13.62
CA ALA A 266 -1.83 -26.05 14.54
C ALA A 266 -2.87 -25.12 13.91
N ALA A 267 -2.70 -24.79 12.62
CA ALA A 267 -3.63 -23.95 11.86
C ALA A 267 -4.98 -24.68 11.63
N ALA A 268 -4.94 -25.96 11.21
CA ALA A 268 -6.15 -26.77 11.04
C ALA A 268 -6.93 -26.92 12.36
N TRP A 269 -6.22 -27.10 13.48
CA TRP A 269 -6.83 -27.10 14.81
C TRP A 269 -7.45 -25.75 15.15
N ARG A 270 -6.74 -24.62 14.94
CA ARG A 270 -7.29 -23.27 15.15
C ARG A 270 -8.57 -23.06 14.35
N GLU A 271 -8.62 -23.52 13.11
CA GLU A 271 -9.81 -23.39 12.26
C GLU A 271 -10.99 -24.23 12.77
N SER A 272 -10.72 -25.34 13.47
CA SER A 272 -11.75 -26.15 14.12
C SER A 272 -12.36 -25.50 15.37
N LEU A 273 -11.73 -24.47 15.94
CA LEU A 273 -12.21 -23.78 17.13
C LEU A 273 -13.42 -22.88 16.82
N GLY A 274 -14.38 -22.84 17.75
CA GLY A 274 -15.46 -21.86 17.71
C GLY A 274 -14.94 -20.41 17.92
N PRO A 275 -15.72 -19.38 17.55
CA PRO A 275 -15.26 -17.98 17.58
C PRO A 275 -14.71 -17.50 18.93
N GLU A 276 -15.38 -17.85 20.04
CA GLU A 276 -14.92 -17.46 21.39
C GLU A 276 -13.60 -18.16 21.78
N GLN A 277 -13.44 -19.42 21.41
CA GLN A 277 -12.22 -20.20 21.69
C GLN A 277 -11.04 -19.68 20.88
N ARG A 278 -11.28 -19.32 19.61
CA ARG A 278 -10.27 -18.72 18.73
C ARG A 278 -9.82 -17.36 19.25
N GLN A 279 -10.77 -16.52 19.67
CA GLN A 279 -10.46 -15.24 20.29
C GLN A 279 -9.67 -15.41 21.60
N GLN A 280 -10.01 -16.40 22.42
CA GLN A 280 -9.26 -16.69 23.64
C GLN A 280 -7.81 -17.13 23.35
N LEU A 281 -7.63 -18.02 22.36
CA LEU A 281 -6.31 -18.44 21.90
C LEU A 281 -5.47 -17.24 21.41
N GLU A 282 -6.05 -16.35 20.60
CA GLU A 282 -5.37 -15.15 20.11
C GLU A 282 -4.96 -14.20 21.24
N ARG A 283 -5.82 -14.05 22.26
CA ARG A 283 -5.49 -13.29 23.48
C ARG A 283 -4.31 -13.90 24.24
N ASP A 284 -4.28 -15.23 24.38
CA ASP A 284 -3.23 -15.93 25.10
C ASP A 284 -1.90 -15.94 24.33
N LEU A 285 -1.94 -16.09 23.01
CA LEU A 285 -0.79 -15.93 22.12
C LEU A 285 -0.23 -14.51 22.13
N GLY A 286 -1.11 -13.49 22.10
CA GLY A 286 -0.69 -12.08 22.17
C GLY A 286 0.12 -11.73 23.43
N ARG A 287 -0.10 -12.43 24.55
CA ARG A 287 0.67 -12.24 25.80
C ARG A 287 2.11 -12.71 25.72
N THR A 288 2.45 -13.65 24.84
CA THR A 288 3.82 -14.20 24.77
C THR A 288 4.55 -13.74 23.51
N MET A 289 3.84 -13.66 22.38
CA MET A 289 4.45 -13.44 21.08
C MET A 289 5.08 -12.06 20.91
N HIS A 290 4.59 -11.04 21.61
CA HIS A 290 5.19 -9.69 21.55
C HIS A 290 6.66 -9.63 21.99
N SER A 291 7.15 -10.63 22.73
CA SER A 291 8.56 -10.73 23.15
C SER A 291 9.47 -11.31 22.06
N TRP A 292 8.89 -11.77 20.95
CA TRP A 292 9.58 -12.47 19.87
C TRP A 292 9.45 -11.78 18.52
N VAL A 293 8.69 -10.70 18.46
CA VAL A 293 8.39 -10.01 17.22
C VAL A 293 9.02 -8.63 17.29
N GLU A 294 9.77 -8.30 16.24
CA GLU A 294 10.26 -6.94 16.03
C GLU A 294 9.24 -6.16 15.18
N PRO A 295 8.97 -4.89 15.52
CA PRO A 295 7.95 -4.12 14.81
C PRO A 295 8.43 -3.73 13.41
N ASN A 296 7.51 -3.58 12.46
CA ASN A 296 7.82 -2.91 11.17
C ASN A 296 7.80 -1.40 11.33
N PHE A 297 6.97 -0.92 12.25
CA PHE A 297 6.70 0.49 12.48
C PHE A 297 6.47 0.73 13.97
N GLU A 298 7.15 1.73 14.50
CA GLU A 298 6.92 2.27 15.84
C GLU A 298 6.57 3.74 15.73
N GLN A 299 5.68 4.18 16.59
CA GLN A 299 5.34 5.57 16.77
C GLN A 299 5.50 5.95 18.24
N ALA A 300 5.98 7.16 18.50
CA ALA A 300 6.02 7.75 19.82
C ALA A 300 5.44 9.18 19.82
N LEU A 301 4.84 9.55 20.95
CA LEU A 301 4.05 10.77 21.16
C LEU A 301 4.51 11.45 22.45
N TRP A 302 4.90 12.72 22.36
CA TRP A 302 5.40 13.50 23.49
C TRP A 302 4.75 14.88 23.57
N ASP A 303 5.06 15.58 24.66
CA ASP A 303 4.79 17.00 24.85
C ASP A 303 3.31 17.35 24.61
N TYR A 304 2.43 16.58 25.24
CA TYR A 304 0.99 16.82 25.17
C TYR A 304 0.64 18.22 25.68
N GLN A 305 -0.08 18.97 24.87
CA GLN A 305 -0.61 20.29 25.22
C GLN A 305 -2.12 20.33 25.02
N GLU A 306 -2.82 21.03 25.89
CA GLU A 306 -4.22 21.36 25.71
C GLU A 306 -4.33 22.55 24.73
N VAL A 307 -4.58 22.24 23.45
CA VAL A 307 -4.60 23.22 22.35
C VAL A 307 -5.93 23.97 22.25
N ALA A 308 -6.97 23.43 22.90
CA ALA A 308 -8.25 24.07 23.20
C ALA A 308 -8.89 23.32 24.37
N PRO A 309 -9.91 23.86 25.05
CA PRO A 309 -10.55 23.18 26.19
C PRO A 309 -10.96 21.74 25.86
N GLY A 310 -10.35 20.77 26.54
CA GLY A 310 -10.57 19.33 26.34
C GLY A 310 -9.92 18.71 25.10
N CYS A 311 -9.17 19.50 24.32
CA CYS A 311 -8.49 19.06 23.10
C CYS A 311 -6.99 18.94 23.39
N TRP A 312 -6.54 17.72 23.69
CA TRP A 312 -5.13 17.43 23.95
C TRP A 312 -4.45 16.89 22.70
N LEU A 313 -3.28 17.47 22.36
CA LEU A 313 -2.52 17.12 21.18
C LEU A 313 -1.04 16.89 21.54
N PRO A 314 -0.41 15.81 21.07
CA PRO A 314 1.04 15.65 21.18
C PRO A 314 1.74 16.59 20.19
N MET A 315 2.48 17.55 20.72
CA MET A 315 3.16 18.58 19.93
C MET A 315 4.43 18.03 19.25
N THR A 316 4.98 16.94 19.77
CA THR A 316 6.10 16.21 19.19
C THR A 316 5.68 14.78 18.92
N GLN A 317 5.95 14.30 17.70
CA GLN A 317 5.64 12.94 17.29
C GLN A 317 6.84 12.37 16.55
N GLU A 318 7.03 11.08 16.65
CA GLU A 318 8.08 10.40 15.90
C GLU A 318 7.56 9.06 15.40
N SER A 319 7.98 8.70 14.21
CA SER A 319 7.84 7.34 13.71
C SER A 319 9.20 6.77 13.36
N VAL A 320 9.34 5.48 13.56
CA VAL A 320 10.50 4.69 13.16
C VAL A 320 10.01 3.54 12.31
N THR A 321 10.51 3.45 11.08
CA THR A 321 10.35 2.27 10.23
C THR A 321 11.57 1.38 10.42
N PHE A 322 11.32 0.09 10.58
CA PHE A 322 12.35 -0.92 10.72
C PHE A 322 12.43 -1.77 9.47
N ASP A 323 13.64 -2.15 9.10
CA ASP A 323 13.91 -3.06 8.00
C ASP A 323 14.83 -4.20 8.46
N VAL A 324 15.10 -5.15 7.56
CA VAL A 324 15.86 -6.36 7.85
C VAL A 324 17.03 -6.47 6.90
N ASP A 325 18.23 -6.70 7.45
CA ASP A 325 19.44 -6.87 6.64
C ASP A 325 19.53 -8.26 6.00
N GLU A 326 20.58 -8.50 5.20
CA GLU A 326 20.80 -9.79 4.54
C GLU A 326 20.95 -10.97 5.51
N GLU A 327 21.41 -10.71 6.74
CA GLU A 327 21.55 -11.70 7.80
C GLU A 327 20.25 -11.94 8.57
N GLY A 328 19.17 -11.23 8.24
CA GLY A 328 17.89 -11.35 8.92
C GLY A 328 17.82 -10.58 10.24
N ARG A 329 18.72 -9.61 10.47
CA ARG A 329 18.71 -8.75 11.66
C ARG A 329 17.91 -7.49 11.36
N THR A 330 17.02 -7.15 12.27
CA THR A 330 16.22 -5.93 12.18
C THR A 330 17.06 -4.71 12.56
N PHE A 331 16.87 -3.61 11.85
CA PHE A 331 17.47 -2.31 12.18
C PHE A 331 16.47 -1.17 11.95
N GLU A 332 16.65 -0.03 12.63
CA GLU A 332 15.90 1.18 12.33
C GLU A 332 16.37 1.71 10.97
N ALA A 333 15.50 1.79 9.96
CA ALA A 333 15.87 2.25 8.62
C ALA A 333 15.61 3.75 8.44
N LEU A 334 14.47 4.22 8.95
CA LEU A 334 14.01 5.59 8.77
C LEU A 334 13.35 6.10 10.04
N ARG A 335 13.72 7.30 10.46
CA ARG A 335 13.08 8.04 11.54
C ARG A 335 12.44 9.30 10.99
N ASN A 336 11.16 9.51 11.22
CA ASN A 336 10.48 10.77 10.93
C ASN A 336 10.12 11.44 12.25
N ARG A 337 10.54 12.69 12.44
CA ARG A 337 10.15 13.50 13.61
C ARG A 337 9.28 14.65 13.14
N VAL A 338 8.08 14.75 13.70
CA VAL A 338 7.09 15.79 13.41
C VAL A 338 6.98 16.72 14.61
N GLU A 339 7.18 18.00 14.38
CA GLU A 339 7.08 19.05 15.39
C GLU A 339 5.97 20.02 14.99
N VAL A 340 4.91 20.08 15.78
CA VAL A 340 3.77 20.98 15.57
C VAL A 340 4.22 22.41 15.90
N VAL A 341 4.16 23.30 14.91
CA VAL A 341 4.62 24.70 15.03
C VAL A 341 3.47 25.65 15.33
N ALA A 342 2.29 25.37 14.79
CA ALA A 342 1.07 26.14 15.03
C ALA A 342 -0.14 25.21 15.04
N VAL A 343 -1.11 25.52 15.89
CA VAL A 343 -2.37 24.79 15.98
C VAL A 343 -3.48 25.74 16.41
N SER A 344 -4.64 25.62 15.76
CA SER A 344 -5.87 26.30 16.15
C SER A 344 -7.04 25.35 16.03
N VAL A 345 -7.99 25.47 16.95
CA VAL A 345 -9.15 24.59 17.08
C VAL A 345 -10.39 25.45 17.30
N ASN A 346 -11.47 25.17 16.57
CA ASN A 346 -12.71 25.97 16.57
C ASN A 346 -12.47 27.46 16.28
N ALA A 347 -11.44 27.80 15.51
CA ALA A 347 -11.16 29.14 15.03
C ALA A 347 -11.77 29.35 13.63
N ASP A 348 -12.16 30.59 13.31
CA ASP A 348 -12.57 30.93 11.95
C ASP A 348 -11.35 30.86 11.02
N LEU A 349 -11.42 29.99 10.00
CA LEU A 349 -10.34 29.85 9.03
C LEU A 349 -10.64 30.71 7.79
N PRO A 350 -9.62 31.32 7.16
CA PRO A 350 -9.86 32.21 6.04
C PRO A 350 -10.27 31.41 4.79
N ASP A 351 -11.22 31.92 4.00
CA ASP A 351 -11.80 31.19 2.87
C ASP A 351 -10.81 30.88 1.74
N ASP A 352 -9.78 31.72 1.59
CA ASP A 352 -8.70 31.53 0.61
C ASP A 352 -7.82 30.31 0.94
N LEU A 353 -7.80 29.86 2.21
CA LEU A 353 -7.16 28.60 2.60
C LEU A 353 -7.77 27.42 1.83
N PHE A 354 -9.09 27.43 1.60
CA PHE A 354 -9.81 26.38 0.89
C PHE A 354 -10.08 26.73 -0.58
N THR A 355 -9.27 27.61 -1.17
CA THR A 355 -9.36 27.97 -2.60
C THR A 355 -8.04 27.69 -3.31
N ALA A 356 -8.10 27.20 -4.55
CA ALA A 356 -6.95 27.06 -5.44
C ALA A 356 -7.32 27.52 -6.85
N GLU A 357 -6.56 28.49 -7.37
CA GLU A 357 -6.65 28.91 -8.76
C GLU A 357 -5.73 28.05 -9.63
N LEU A 358 -6.20 27.69 -10.82
CA LEU A 358 -5.40 26.90 -11.76
C LEU A 358 -4.41 27.82 -12.47
N GLU A 359 -3.14 27.45 -12.44
CA GLU A 359 -2.05 28.21 -13.09
C GLU A 359 -2.13 28.09 -14.61
N GLU A 360 -2.04 29.20 -15.33
CA GLU A 360 -1.96 29.22 -16.80
C GLU A 360 -0.81 28.32 -17.31
N GLY A 361 -1.07 27.49 -18.32
CA GLY A 361 -0.08 26.54 -18.84
C GLY A 361 0.08 25.25 -18.01
N ALA A 362 -0.57 25.13 -16.84
CA ALA A 362 -0.52 23.90 -16.07
C ALA A 362 -1.33 22.79 -16.73
N ARG A 363 -0.92 21.53 -16.54
CA ARG A 363 -1.67 20.39 -17.05
C ARG A 363 -2.79 20.04 -16.07
N VAL A 364 -3.96 19.68 -16.58
CA VAL A 364 -5.12 19.29 -15.79
C VAL A 364 -5.61 17.92 -16.26
N ARG A 365 -5.80 17.02 -15.30
CA ARG A 365 -6.66 15.85 -15.43
C ARG A 365 -7.97 16.16 -14.71
N ASP A 366 -9.06 16.22 -15.45
CA ASP A 366 -10.38 16.58 -14.91
C ASP A 366 -11.31 15.37 -14.90
N GLU A 367 -11.48 14.79 -13.72
CA GLU A 367 -12.36 13.65 -13.43
C GLU A 367 -13.75 14.11 -12.97
N THR A 368 -14.06 15.41 -13.07
CA THR A 368 -15.45 15.89 -12.93
C THR A 368 -16.28 15.62 -14.18
N HIS A 369 -15.63 15.21 -15.26
CA HIS A 369 -16.25 14.79 -16.52
C HIS A 369 -16.13 13.27 -16.72
N ASP A 370 -17.09 12.71 -17.45
CA ASP A 370 -17.08 11.31 -17.87
C ASP A 370 -17.25 11.23 -19.40
N PRO A 371 -16.22 10.82 -20.17
CA PRO A 371 -14.90 10.38 -19.69
C PRO A 371 -14.02 11.54 -19.17
N PRO A 372 -13.00 11.27 -18.33
CA PRO A 372 -12.12 12.31 -17.81
C PRO A 372 -11.41 13.11 -18.92
N LEU A 373 -11.36 14.42 -18.75
CA LEU A 373 -10.68 15.31 -19.69
C LEU A 373 -9.20 15.45 -19.31
N THR A 374 -8.35 15.68 -20.32
CA THR A 374 -6.95 16.08 -20.11
C THR A 374 -6.67 17.30 -20.97
N TYR A 375 -6.21 18.39 -20.36
CA TYR A 375 -5.98 19.66 -21.04
C TYR A 375 -4.91 20.50 -20.34
N GLU A 376 -4.48 21.57 -21.01
CA GLU A 376 -3.63 22.62 -20.42
C GLU A 376 -4.50 23.82 -20.03
N VAL A 377 -4.26 24.43 -18.88
CA VAL A 377 -5.00 25.62 -18.43
C VAL A 377 -4.75 26.75 -19.43
N LYS A 378 -5.85 27.27 -19.99
CA LYS A 378 -5.84 28.40 -20.92
C LYS A 378 -7.02 29.30 -20.62
N ALA A 379 -6.78 30.52 -20.16
CA ALA A 379 -7.80 31.46 -19.73
C ALA A 379 -8.83 31.82 -20.82
N ASP A 380 -8.41 31.86 -22.09
CA ASP A 380 -9.21 32.28 -23.23
C ASP A 380 -9.60 31.12 -24.18
N ARG A 381 -9.72 29.90 -23.64
CA ARG A 381 -10.07 28.70 -24.42
C ARG A 381 -11.45 28.83 -25.10
N THR A 382 -11.49 28.63 -26.42
CA THR A 382 -12.75 28.78 -27.18
C THR A 382 -13.68 27.56 -27.03
N PRO A 383 -14.98 27.70 -27.30
CA PRO A 383 -15.90 26.56 -27.32
C PRO A 383 -15.48 25.44 -28.28
N GLU A 384 -14.87 25.79 -29.42
CA GLU A 384 -14.36 24.81 -30.40
C GLU A 384 -13.15 24.04 -29.86
N GLU A 385 -12.25 24.72 -29.13
CA GLU A 385 -11.12 24.06 -28.46
C GLU A 385 -11.61 23.10 -27.36
N TRP A 386 -12.64 23.48 -26.60
CA TRP A 386 -13.29 22.60 -25.64
C TRP A 386 -13.95 21.39 -26.31
N ALA A 387 -14.68 21.59 -27.40
CA ALA A 387 -15.29 20.51 -28.16
C ALA A 387 -14.23 19.52 -28.69
N GLY A 388 -13.05 20.02 -29.09
CA GLY A 388 -11.93 19.18 -29.48
C GLY A 388 -11.38 18.30 -28.35
N ILE A 389 -11.25 18.85 -27.14
CA ILE A 389 -10.80 18.09 -25.95
C ILE A 389 -11.83 17.01 -25.60
N ILE A 390 -13.11 17.36 -25.56
CA ILE A 390 -14.21 16.42 -25.25
C ILE A 390 -14.22 15.29 -26.30
N ALA A 391 -14.14 15.64 -27.58
CA ALA A 391 -14.11 14.64 -28.65
C ALA A 391 -12.89 13.71 -28.56
N GLU A 392 -11.72 14.20 -28.13
CA GLU A 392 -10.57 13.32 -27.90
C GLU A 392 -10.76 12.42 -26.68
N ALA A 393 -11.34 12.93 -25.60
CA ALA A 393 -11.67 12.12 -24.44
C ALA A 393 -12.67 11.00 -24.80
N ASP A 394 -13.70 11.32 -25.58
CA ASP A 394 -14.67 10.34 -26.11
C ASP A 394 -13.98 9.28 -26.99
N ARG A 395 -13.12 9.71 -27.92
CA ARG A 395 -12.35 8.77 -28.77
C ARG A 395 -11.45 7.86 -27.94
N ARG A 396 -10.82 8.39 -26.89
CA ARG A 396 -10.00 7.58 -25.97
C ARG A 396 -10.86 6.57 -25.22
N ALA A 397 -11.99 7.01 -24.67
CA ALA A 397 -12.91 6.12 -23.96
C ALA A 397 -13.50 5.04 -24.86
N ASP A 398 -13.79 5.36 -26.13
CA ASP A 398 -14.22 4.37 -27.13
C ASP A 398 -13.12 3.36 -27.45
N ARG A 399 -11.85 3.78 -27.54
CA ARG A 399 -10.71 2.87 -27.69
C ARG A 399 -10.59 1.96 -26.46
N ASP A 400 -10.65 2.53 -25.26
CA ASP A 400 -10.56 1.77 -24.00
C ASP A 400 -11.69 0.73 -23.89
N ARG A 401 -12.95 1.12 -24.17
CA ARG A 401 -14.10 0.20 -24.20
C ARG A 401 -13.98 -0.86 -25.28
N SER A 402 -13.45 -0.51 -26.45
CA SER A 402 -13.26 -1.47 -27.55
C SER A 402 -12.21 -2.52 -27.18
N ARG A 403 -11.13 -2.08 -26.53
CA ARG A 403 -10.08 -2.96 -25.99
C ARG A 403 -10.64 -3.87 -24.91
N GLU A 404 -11.37 -3.34 -23.93
CA GLU A 404 -11.98 -4.12 -22.86
C GLU A 404 -12.92 -5.20 -23.42
N ARG A 405 -13.78 -4.85 -24.38
CA ARG A 405 -14.61 -5.84 -25.09
C ARG A 405 -13.81 -6.91 -25.83
N ALA A 406 -12.67 -6.55 -26.42
CA ALA A 406 -11.80 -7.50 -27.10
C ALA A 406 -11.13 -8.46 -26.11
N LEU A 407 -10.68 -7.95 -24.95
CA LEU A 407 -10.14 -8.75 -23.85
C LEU A 407 -11.20 -9.68 -23.26
N ASP A 408 -12.40 -9.17 -22.99
CA ASP A 408 -13.53 -9.96 -22.48
C ASP A 408 -13.94 -11.07 -23.46
N ALA A 409 -13.91 -10.79 -24.76
CA ALA A 409 -14.23 -11.76 -25.79
C ALA A 409 -13.22 -12.91 -25.88
N LEU A 410 -12.01 -12.76 -25.35
CA LEU A 410 -11.02 -13.84 -25.26
C LEU A 410 -11.32 -14.77 -24.08
N VAL A 411 -11.98 -14.30 -23.02
CA VAL A 411 -12.24 -15.10 -21.82
C VAL A 411 -13.13 -16.29 -22.15
N GLY A 412 -12.63 -17.48 -21.85
CA GLY A 412 -13.26 -18.76 -22.15
C GLY A 412 -12.95 -19.30 -23.54
N GLU A 413 -12.33 -18.53 -24.43
CA GLU A 413 -11.87 -19.00 -25.74
C GLU A 413 -10.52 -19.71 -25.64
N PRO A 414 -10.17 -20.59 -26.61
CA PRO A 414 -8.82 -21.14 -26.71
C PRO A 414 -7.79 -20.01 -26.79
N ALA A 415 -6.72 -20.12 -26.02
CA ALA A 415 -5.66 -19.13 -26.05
C ALA A 415 -5.00 -19.08 -27.44
N PRO A 416 -4.73 -17.88 -27.99
CA PRO A 416 -3.98 -17.74 -29.22
C PRO A 416 -2.66 -18.52 -29.22
N GLU A 417 -2.36 -19.20 -30.32
CA GLU A 417 -1.13 -19.99 -30.47
C GLU A 417 0.11 -19.10 -30.51
N PHE A 418 1.23 -19.61 -29.99
CA PHE A 418 2.51 -18.94 -30.12
C PHE A 418 2.92 -18.88 -31.60
N PRO A 419 3.39 -17.73 -32.11
CA PRO A 419 3.57 -17.58 -33.54
C PRO A 419 4.77 -18.36 -34.07
N ASP A 420 4.60 -18.95 -35.25
CA ASP A 420 5.69 -19.58 -35.99
C ASP A 420 6.80 -18.57 -36.30
N GLY A 421 8.05 -18.95 -36.03
CA GLY A 421 9.21 -18.08 -36.24
C GLY A 421 9.51 -17.10 -35.10
N ALA A 422 8.75 -17.14 -33.99
CA ALA A 422 9.14 -16.45 -32.76
C ALA A 422 10.50 -16.93 -32.26
N THR A 423 11.29 -16.01 -31.70
CA THR A 423 12.54 -16.36 -31.05
C THR A 423 12.29 -16.61 -29.58
N TRP A 424 12.74 -17.74 -29.06
CA TRP A 424 12.61 -18.09 -27.65
C TRP A 424 13.93 -17.89 -26.90
N LEU A 425 13.83 -17.33 -25.70
CA LEU A 425 14.91 -17.26 -24.72
C LEU A 425 14.53 -18.13 -23.53
N ASN A 426 15.54 -18.67 -22.84
CA ASN A 426 15.42 -19.54 -21.67
C ASN A 426 14.70 -20.89 -21.89
N SER A 427 14.16 -21.16 -23.09
CA SER A 427 13.59 -22.45 -23.46
C SER A 427 13.66 -22.69 -24.96
N ASP A 428 13.41 -23.95 -25.36
CA ASP A 428 12.95 -24.24 -26.71
C ASP A 428 11.53 -23.67 -26.92
N PRO A 429 11.09 -23.50 -28.18
CA PRO A 429 9.72 -23.05 -28.48
C PRO A 429 8.67 -23.94 -27.81
N LEU A 430 7.71 -23.31 -27.12
CA LEU A 430 6.62 -24.00 -26.45
C LEU A 430 5.33 -23.95 -27.27
N THR A 431 4.48 -24.94 -27.03
CA THR A 431 3.10 -25.02 -27.50
C THR A 431 2.13 -25.11 -26.33
N TRP A 432 0.83 -24.89 -26.56
CA TRP A 432 -0.18 -25.11 -25.53
C TRP A 432 -0.27 -26.58 -25.08
N ASP A 433 0.12 -27.53 -25.93
CA ASP A 433 0.22 -28.94 -25.55
C ASP A 433 1.34 -29.20 -24.53
N ASP A 434 2.47 -28.47 -24.61
CA ASP A 434 3.56 -28.54 -23.62
C ASP A 434 3.16 -27.96 -22.26
N LEU A 435 2.26 -26.99 -22.28
CA LEU A 435 1.77 -26.26 -21.10
C LEU A 435 0.49 -26.87 -20.50
N LYS A 436 -0.04 -27.93 -21.11
CA LYS A 436 -1.29 -28.56 -20.73
C LYS A 436 -1.32 -29.00 -19.27
N GLY A 437 -2.44 -28.76 -18.60
CA GLY A 437 -2.64 -29.11 -17.19
C GLY A 437 -2.08 -28.10 -16.19
N ARG A 438 -1.47 -27.00 -16.66
CA ARG A 438 -0.96 -25.90 -15.85
C ARG A 438 -1.78 -24.63 -16.06
N PHE A 439 -1.88 -23.83 -15.02
CA PHE A 439 -2.20 -22.41 -15.16
C PHE A 439 -0.96 -21.69 -15.70
N VAL A 440 -1.13 -20.87 -16.73
CA VAL A 440 -0.04 -20.14 -17.38
C VAL A 440 -0.30 -18.65 -17.28
N VAL A 441 0.61 -17.92 -16.65
CA VAL A 441 0.60 -16.46 -16.65
C VAL A 441 1.47 -15.99 -17.82
N LEU A 442 0.83 -15.34 -18.79
CA LEU A 442 1.49 -14.63 -19.88
C LEU A 442 1.77 -13.20 -19.43
N ASP A 443 3.05 -12.81 -19.42
CA ASP A 443 3.51 -11.48 -19.01
C ASP A 443 3.93 -10.69 -20.26
N PHE A 444 3.17 -9.66 -20.65
CA PHE A 444 3.45 -8.86 -21.83
C PHE A 444 4.32 -7.65 -21.46
N TRP A 445 5.53 -7.59 -22.02
CA TRP A 445 6.52 -6.57 -21.66
C TRP A 445 7.45 -6.17 -22.82
N ALA A 446 8.28 -5.16 -22.56
CA ALA A 446 9.35 -4.73 -23.46
C ALA A 446 10.56 -4.21 -22.66
N GLU A 447 11.76 -4.35 -23.20
CA GLU A 447 13.03 -3.98 -22.56
C GLU A 447 13.14 -2.47 -22.25
N TRP A 448 12.49 -1.65 -23.06
CA TRP A 448 12.43 -0.19 -22.94
C TRP A 448 11.27 0.31 -22.05
N CYS A 449 10.38 -0.58 -21.61
CA CYS A 449 9.21 -0.22 -20.81
C CYS A 449 9.61 0.04 -19.35
N GLY A 450 9.63 1.32 -18.95
CA GLY A 450 9.91 1.72 -17.57
C GLY A 450 8.97 1.07 -16.54
N PRO A 451 7.63 1.20 -16.67
CA PRO A 451 6.69 0.60 -15.73
C PRO A 451 6.78 -0.93 -15.63
N CYS A 452 7.07 -1.61 -16.73
CA CYS A 452 7.20 -3.08 -16.74
C CYS A 452 8.35 -3.55 -15.85
N ARG A 453 9.43 -2.77 -15.70
CA ARG A 453 10.58 -3.14 -14.86
C ARG A 453 10.21 -3.29 -13.38
N SER A 454 9.21 -2.56 -12.89
CA SER A 454 8.67 -2.76 -11.54
C SER A 454 8.01 -4.12 -11.39
N ASP A 455 7.25 -4.56 -12.40
CA ASP A 455 6.57 -5.86 -12.43
C ASP A 455 7.58 -7.02 -12.59
N LEU A 456 8.58 -6.86 -13.46
CA LEU A 456 9.64 -7.86 -13.67
C LEU A 456 10.41 -8.20 -12.39
N ALA A 457 10.61 -7.22 -11.49
CA ALA A 457 11.25 -7.45 -10.21
C ALA A 457 10.46 -8.46 -9.34
N MET A 458 9.13 -8.48 -9.44
CA MET A 458 8.27 -9.45 -8.75
C MET A 458 8.43 -10.87 -9.31
N LEU A 459 8.81 -10.98 -10.60
CA LEU A 459 9.01 -12.25 -11.31
C LEU A 459 10.42 -12.82 -11.22
N ARG A 460 11.33 -12.20 -10.45
CA ARG A 460 12.69 -12.73 -10.25
C ARG A 460 12.65 -14.17 -9.72
N GLY A 461 13.30 -15.09 -10.43
CA GLY A 461 13.35 -16.51 -10.09
C GLY A 461 11.98 -17.20 -10.11
N ALA A 462 11.00 -16.67 -10.84
CA ALA A 462 9.66 -17.21 -10.90
C ALA A 462 9.62 -18.62 -11.52
N GLY A 463 10.46 -18.89 -12.52
CA GLY A 463 10.60 -20.20 -13.17
C GLY A 463 11.02 -21.28 -12.19
N GLU A 464 12.11 -21.08 -11.45
CA GLU A 464 12.59 -21.98 -10.39
C GLU A 464 11.53 -22.19 -9.30
N LYS A 465 10.84 -21.12 -8.89
CA LYS A 465 9.82 -21.17 -7.83
C LYS A 465 8.62 -22.03 -8.20
N VAL A 466 8.32 -22.19 -9.49
CA VAL A 466 7.15 -22.93 -9.97
C VAL A 466 7.49 -24.25 -10.67
N GLU A 467 8.76 -24.64 -10.71
CA GLU A 467 9.19 -25.91 -11.25
C GLU A 467 8.48 -27.08 -10.53
N GLY A 468 7.92 -28.02 -11.30
CA GLY A 468 7.10 -29.11 -10.78
C GLY A 468 5.71 -28.72 -10.25
N SER A 469 5.30 -27.45 -10.33
CA SER A 469 3.97 -26.99 -9.94
C SER A 469 2.99 -26.93 -11.12
N ARG A 470 1.69 -26.81 -10.83
CA ARG A 470 0.63 -26.53 -11.83
C ARG A 470 0.57 -25.04 -12.25
N LEU A 471 1.64 -24.27 -12.03
CA LEU A 471 1.78 -22.89 -12.49
C LEU A 471 2.99 -22.78 -13.42
N ALA A 472 2.87 -21.97 -14.47
CA ALA A 472 3.96 -21.60 -15.36
C ALA A 472 3.87 -20.09 -15.68
N TYR A 473 5.03 -19.51 -16.00
CA TYR A 473 5.15 -18.14 -16.49
C TYR A 473 5.73 -18.19 -17.91
N VAL A 474 5.22 -17.34 -18.79
CA VAL A 474 5.80 -17.12 -20.13
C VAL A 474 5.82 -15.62 -20.39
N GLY A 475 7.00 -15.07 -20.64
CA GLY A 475 7.14 -13.66 -21.02
C GLY A 475 6.86 -13.49 -22.51
N ILE A 476 5.96 -12.59 -22.87
CA ILE A 476 5.67 -12.20 -24.24
C ILE A 476 6.32 -10.84 -24.50
N HIS A 477 7.39 -10.85 -25.28
CA HIS A 477 8.16 -9.66 -25.59
C HIS A 477 7.78 -9.09 -26.96
N THR A 478 7.80 -7.75 -27.11
CA THR A 478 7.49 -7.11 -28.39
C THR A 478 8.38 -7.58 -29.54
N ALA A 479 7.80 -7.62 -30.74
CA ALA A 479 8.47 -7.96 -31.99
C ALA A 479 9.48 -6.91 -32.45
N GLY A 480 10.51 -7.35 -33.17
CA GLY A 480 11.51 -6.46 -33.80
C GLY A 480 12.54 -5.86 -32.83
N SER A 481 12.54 -6.28 -31.56
CA SER A 481 13.54 -5.86 -30.57
C SER A 481 14.90 -6.50 -30.79
N ASP A 482 15.95 -5.81 -30.34
CA ASP A 482 17.32 -6.33 -30.32
C ASP A 482 17.45 -7.42 -29.25
N LEU A 483 17.69 -8.66 -29.68
CA LEU A 483 17.73 -9.82 -28.79
C LEU A 483 18.78 -9.69 -27.68
N ASP A 484 19.89 -8.99 -27.91
CA ASP A 484 20.91 -8.80 -26.88
C ASP A 484 20.43 -7.81 -25.80
N ALA A 485 19.62 -6.81 -26.18
CA ALA A 485 18.99 -5.90 -25.22
C ALA A 485 17.90 -6.61 -24.41
N VAL A 486 17.10 -7.48 -25.04
CA VAL A 486 16.10 -8.31 -24.34
C VAL A 486 16.78 -9.24 -23.33
N ARG A 487 17.86 -9.93 -23.74
CA ARG A 487 18.65 -10.79 -22.85
C ARG A 487 19.25 -10.02 -21.68
N ALA A 488 19.81 -8.84 -21.93
CA ALA A 488 20.41 -8.02 -20.88
C ALA A 488 19.38 -7.64 -19.81
N VAL A 489 18.15 -7.27 -20.20
CA VAL A 489 17.08 -6.98 -19.23
C VAL A 489 16.61 -8.26 -18.53
N ALA A 490 16.43 -9.37 -19.25
CA ALA A 490 16.06 -10.64 -18.64
C ALA A 490 17.08 -11.11 -17.58
N GLU A 491 18.38 -11.00 -17.88
CA GLU A 491 19.47 -11.31 -16.95
C GLU A 491 19.49 -10.34 -15.76
N GLN A 492 19.33 -9.03 -16.00
CA GLN A 492 19.29 -8.00 -14.95
C GLN A 492 18.20 -8.31 -13.91
N PHE A 493 17.00 -8.65 -14.37
CA PHE A 493 15.86 -8.95 -13.49
C PHE A 493 15.82 -10.42 -13.02
N GLY A 494 16.74 -11.26 -13.48
CA GLY A 494 16.81 -12.67 -13.11
C GLY A 494 15.56 -13.45 -13.56
N LEU A 495 15.12 -13.18 -14.79
CA LEU A 495 14.00 -13.87 -15.43
C LEU A 495 14.52 -15.21 -15.96
N ASP A 496 14.11 -16.28 -15.29
CA ASP A 496 14.50 -17.67 -15.53
C ASP A 496 13.40 -18.49 -16.22
N TYR A 497 12.25 -17.87 -16.51
CA TYR A 497 11.13 -18.48 -17.22
C TYR A 497 11.25 -18.28 -18.74
N PRO A 498 10.54 -19.11 -19.55
CA PRO A 498 10.48 -18.96 -21.00
C PRO A 498 10.07 -17.55 -21.46
N ILE A 499 10.79 -16.99 -22.43
CA ILE A 499 10.45 -15.70 -23.04
C ILE A 499 10.28 -15.90 -24.54
N CYS A 500 9.09 -15.60 -25.06
CA CYS A 500 8.75 -15.57 -26.47
C CYS A 500 8.88 -14.14 -26.98
N VAL A 501 9.86 -13.90 -27.85
CA VAL A 501 9.98 -12.65 -28.61
C VAL A 501 9.07 -12.75 -29.82
N ASP A 502 8.00 -11.97 -29.79
CA ASP A 502 6.90 -12.00 -30.74
C ASP A 502 7.38 -11.66 -32.16
N VAL A 503 6.55 -11.97 -33.17
CA VAL A 503 6.83 -11.68 -34.59
C VAL A 503 5.94 -10.54 -35.07
N PRO A 504 6.37 -9.72 -36.05
CA PRO A 504 5.48 -8.75 -36.67
C PRO A 504 4.24 -9.46 -37.27
N PRO A 505 3.03 -8.90 -37.13
CA PRO A 505 1.82 -9.52 -37.67
C PRO A 505 1.84 -9.60 -39.20
N GLU A 506 1.24 -10.65 -39.77
CA GLU A 506 1.16 -10.87 -41.23
C GLU A 506 0.29 -9.82 -41.94
N ASP A 507 -0.83 -9.41 -41.32
CA ASP A 507 -1.80 -8.45 -41.86
C ASP A 507 -2.07 -7.30 -40.86
N GLY A 508 -1.26 -6.24 -40.88
CA GLY A 508 -1.64 -4.95 -40.26
C GLY A 508 -0.52 -4.24 -39.49
N PRO A 509 -0.75 -2.96 -39.09
CA PRO A 509 0.20 -2.21 -38.29
C PRO A 509 -0.02 -2.49 -36.79
N ALA A 510 0.68 -3.47 -36.24
CA ALA A 510 0.95 -3.49 -34.80
C ALA A 510 2.46 -3.43 -34.61
N SER A 511 2.96 -2.33 -34.06
CA SER A 511 4.39 -2.15 -33.77
C SER A 511 4.90 -3.06 -32.63
N TRP A 512 4.06 -3.96 -32.12
CA TRP A 512 4.29 -4.72 -30.89
C TRP A 512 4.34 -6.23 -31.13
N GLY A 513 3.57 -6.78 -32.07
CA GLY A 513 3.66 -8.19 -32.46
C GLY A 513 2.32 -8.89 -32.72
N SER A 514 2.39 -10.12 -33.22
CA SER A 514 1.26 -10.97 -33.58
C SER A 514 0.48 -11.43 -32.35
N LEU A 515 1.18 -11.90 -31.32
CA LEU A 515 0.57 -12.37 -30.08
C LEU A 515 0.00 -11.20 -29.26
N PHE A 516 0.66 -10.05 -29.22
CA PHE A 516 0.09 -8.81 -28.68
C PHE A 516 -1.27 -8.50 -29.32
N SER A 517 -1.33 -8.56 -30.66
CA SER A 517 -2.57 -8.31 -31.40
C SER A 517 -3.64 -9.35 -31.12
N ALA A 518 -3.27 -10.64 -31.10
CA ALA A 518 -4.19 -11.75 -30.86
C ALA A 518 -4.79 -11.74 -29.44
N PHE A 519 -4.03 -11.26 -28.46
CA PHE A 519 -4.51 -11.04 -27.09
C PHE A 519 -5.12 -9.65 -26.86
N ALA A 520 -5.32 -8.84 -27.91
CA ALA A 520 -5.83 -7.46 -27.82
C ALA A 520 -5.05 -6.56 -26.85
N VAL A 521 -3.73 -6.79 -26.74
CA VAL A 521 -2.81 -6.01 -25.89
C VAL A 521 -2.24 -4.84 -26.67
N ASP A 522 -2.63 -3.63 -26.28
CA ASP A 522 -2.17 -2.37 -26.87
C ASP A 522 -1.41 -1.46 -25.89
N ARG A 523 -1.19 -1.94 -24.66
CA ARG A 523 -0.48 -1.26 -23.57
C ARG A 523 0.24 -2.30 -22.72
N ILE A 524 1.40 -1.91 -22.17
CA ILE A 524 2.15 -2.70 -21.20
C ILE A 524 2.51 -1.84 -19.98
N PRO A 525 2.72 -2.45 -18.80
CA PRO A 525 2.61 -3.89 -18.51
C PRO A 525 1.17 -4.39 -18.67
N HIS A 526 1.03 -5.67 -19.02
CA HIS A 526 -0.26 -6.36 -19.12
C HIS A 526 -0.01 -7.86 -18.98
N ALA A 527 -0.98 -8.58 -18.45
CA ALA A 527 -0.90 -10.02 -18.28
C ALA A 527 -2.19 -10.74 -18.71
N ALA A 528 -2.06 -12.01 -19.07
CA ALA A 528 -3.18 -12.91 -19.28
C ALA A 528 -2.96 -14.21 -18.51
N LEU A 529 -4.04 -14.76 -17.96
CA LEU A 529 -4.06 -16.06 -17.30
C LEU A 529 -4.73 -17.07 -18.23
N VAL A 530 -4.03 -18.14 -18.55
CA VAL A 530 -4.57 -19.28 -19.31
C VAL A 530 -4.70 -20.48 -18.38
N GLY A 531 -5.83 -21.18 -18.48
CA GLY A 531 -6.18 -22.33 -17.66
C GLY A 531 -5.51 -23.63 -18.11
N PRO A 532 -5.60 -24.69 -17.29
CA PRO A 532 -5.03 -26.00 -17.59
C PRO A 532 -5.60 -26.68 -18.84
N ASP A 533 -6.73 -26.20 -19.34
CA ASP A 533 -7.40 -26.63 -20.57
C ASP A 533 -7.00 -25.82 -21.82
N GLY A 534 -6.06 -24.87 -21.67
CA GLY A 534 -5.59 -24.01 -22.76
C GLY A 534 -6.55 -22.87 -23.11
N ARG A 535 -7.52 -22.53 -22.25
CA ARG A 535 -8.45 -21.41 -22.46
C ARG A 535 -8.06 -20.19 -21.65
N VAL A 536 -8.29 -19.00 -22.18
CA VAL A 536 -8.05 -17.74 -21.44
C VAL A 536 -9.04 -17.65 -20.28
N VAL A 537 -8.54 -17.44 -19.08
CA VAL A 537 -9.32 -17.33 -17.84
C VAL A 537 -9.59 -15.87 -17.49
N ALA A 538 -8.56 -15.03 -17.61
CA ALA A 538 -8.63 -13.62 -17.27
C ALA A 538 -7.48 -12.85 -17.94
N SER A 539 -7.57 -11.52 -17.93
CA SER A 539 -6.51 -10.64 -18.40
C SER A 539 -6.57 -9.31 -17.64
N GLY A 540 -5.42 -8.71 -17.36
CA GLY A 540 -5.33 -7.53 -16.49
C GLY A 540 -3.88 -7.24 -16.07
N ASP A 541 -3.69 -6.65 -14.89
CA ASP A 541 -2.37 -6.39 -14.34
C ASP A 541 -1.71 -7.69 -13.85
N LEU A 542 -0.37 -7.75 -13.90
CA LEU A 542 0.40 -8.95 -13.56
C LEU A 542 0.09 -9.48 -12.14
N THR A 543 0.06 -8.58 -11.15
CA THR A 543 -0.18 -8.95 -9.74
C THR A 543 -1.55 -9.63 -9.59
N GLU A 544 -2.58 -9.12 -10.26
CA GLU A 544 -3.92 -9.71 -10.23
C GLU A 544 -3.91 -11.12 -10.83
N MET A 545 -3.25 -11.31 -11.97
CA MET A 545 -3.16 -12.62 -12.64
C MET A 545 -2.41 -13.64 -11.80
N VAL A 546 -1.33 -13.23 -11.13
CA VAL A 546 -0.56 -14.08 -10.21
C VAL A 546 -1.38 -14.51 -9.00
N LEU A 547 -2.11 -13.57 -8.40
CA LEU A 547 -2.99 -13.86 -7.26
C LEU A 547 -4.11 -14.81 -7.67
N ARG A 548 -4.79 -14.51 -8.78
CA ARG A 548 -5.88 -15.34 -9.30
C ARG A 548 -5.43 -16.74 -9.68
N ALA A 549 -4.27 -16.88 -10.31
CA ALA A 549 -3.68 -18.19 -10.59
C ALA A 549 -3.37 -18.97 -9.31
N SER A 550 -2.93 -18.27 -8.26
CA SER A 550 -2.64 -18.88 -6.96
C SER A 550 -3.89 -19.32 -6.20
N GLU A 551 -5.00 -18.60 -6.36
CA GLU A 551 -6.31 -18.94 -5.80
C GLU A 551 -6.92 -20.16 -6.49
N LEU A 552 -7.05 -20.12 -7.81
CA LEU A 552 -7.64 -21.20 -8.60
C LEU A 552 -6.89 -22.53 -8.43
N ARG A 553 -5.57 -22.47 -8.24
CA ARG A 553 -4.75 -23.65 -7.95
C ARG A 553 -5.04 -24.33 -6.62
N LYS A 554 -5.69 -23.65 -5.66
CA LYS A 554 -6.05 -24.22 -4.35
C LYS A 554 -7.42 -24.88 -4.37
N GLU A 555 -8.27 -24.53 -5.34
CA GLU A 555 -9.65 -25.03 -5.45
C GLU A 555 -9.74 -26.40 -6.16
N GLU A 556 -8.71 -26.76 -6.93
CA GLU A 556 -8.54 -28.07 -7.60
C GLU A 556 -7.53 -28.97 -6.87
#